data_AF-A0A973FZB1-F1
#
_entry.id   AF-A0A973FZB1-F1
#
_cell.length_a   1.000
_cell.length_b   1.000
_cell.length_c   1.000
_cell.angle_alpha   90.00
_cell.angle_beta   90.00
_cell.angle_gamma   90.00
#
_symmetry.space_group_name_H-M   'P 1'
#
loop_
_entity.id
_entity.type
_entity.pdbx_description
1 polymer ?
#
loop_
_entity_poly.entity_id
_entity_poly.type
_entity_poly.pdbx_seq_one_letter_code
_entity_poly.pdbx_strand_id
1 'polypeptide(L)'
;VIDYTDAVPYLENFTPTSLTEKEIASSGSSETVAAVIEKLRVPGRQLLLVSSAESEMIASDHEGMLKMKYPDVRFFPSNSLGEDEWQGRDRALTWLYEEFDDRKPATVEPGTVSIIGPTYGCFNSPSDLAEIKRLVEGAGGTLRHVFPFESSLQDIALLKNSDVIVQLYHEFGGTLAAKLGRPVLHAPFGIEETKAFIIGLGELMGTGEKAEAFLRREKKTTLSPLWDLWRGPQSEWFPTIRFAAVASKTYALGLRKFLGGEMGMQCIFSYDSAETDNNTVKEEIRQKQPQFLFGRIVDKIYLAELDAKTRFIPAGFPGPVVRRALGTPFMGHSGTVYLLQEIVNALYDMLFNFLPLNRPSAIPEGPAAKIAWSSEANALLNEIVKKAPFISQISFGREMKKKAELMALKQGSDTVTPELLKMLN
;
A
#
# COMPACT_ATOMS: atom_id res chain seq x y z
N VAL A 1 -6.97 21.18 -13.95
CA VAL A 1 -6.67 20.76 -12.56
C VAL A 1 -5.22 20.36 -12.54
N ILE A 2 -4.37 21.06 -11.79
CA ILE A 2 -2.98 20.63 -11.58
C ILE A 2 -3.06 19.59 -10.46
N ASP A 3 -2.99 18.31 -10.81
CA ASP A 3 -2.97 17.22 -9.84
C ASP A 3 -1.69 17.35 -9.02
N TYR A 4 -1.82 17.81 -7.77
CA TYR A 4 -0.70 17.86 -6.82
C TYR A 4 -0.33 16.47 -6.26
N THR A 5 -0.89 15.39 -6.84
CA THR A 5 -0.63 14.00 -6.46
C THR A 5 -0.40 13.13 -7.69
N ASP A 6 0.75 12.46 -7.73
CA ASP A 6 1.30 11.63 -8.82
C ASP A 6 0.48 10.38 -9.25
N ALA A 7 -0.74 10.22 -8.75
CA ALA A 7 -1.53 8.98 -8.85
C ALA A 7 -2.53 8.95 -10.02
N VAL A 8 -2.93 10.11 -10.56
CA VAL A 8 -3.90 10.21 -11.66
C VAL A 8 -3.22 10.92 -12.84
N PRO A 9 -3.16 10.31 -14.05
CA PRO A 9 -2.64 11.00 -15.22
C PRO A 9 -3.61 12.09 -15.68
N TYR A 10 -3.18 12.96 -16.60
CA TYR A 10 -4.11 13.86 -17.27
C TYR A 10 -5.25 13.05 -17.92
N LEU A 11 -6.48 13.33 -17.51
CA LEU A 11 -7.68 12.66 -18.02
C LEU A 11 -8.25 13.46 -19.20
N GLU A 12 -7.98 13.00 -20.42
CA GLU A 12 -8.47 13.64 -21.65
C GLU A 12 -10.01 13.60 -21.77
N ASN A 13 -10.66 12.66 -21.08
CA ASN A 13 -12.09 12.40 -21.12
C ASN A 13 -12.84 12.92 -19.88
N PHE A 14 -12.25 13.83 -19.11
CA PHE A 14 -12.89 14.46 -17.95
C PHE A 14 -13.06 15.97 -18.17
N THR A 15 -14.29 16.47 -18.03
CA THR A 15 -14.57 17.92 -18.17
C THR A 15 -15.36 18.40 -16.96
N PRO A 16 -14.78 19.28 -16.11
CA PRO A 16 -15.50 19.83 -14.98
C PRO A 16 -16.52 20.87 -15.45
N THR A 17 -17.69 20.89 -14.81
CA THR A 17 -18.63 22.01 -14.90
C THR A 17 -18.19 23.09 -13.92
N SER A 18 -17.66 24.19 -14.41
CA SER A 18 -17.29 25.34 -13.56
C SER A 18 -18.55 26.06 -13.08
N LEU A 19 -18.76 26.06 -11.76
CA LEU A 19 -19.86 26.76 -11.10
C LEU A 19 -19.34 28.07 -10.46
N THR A 20 -20.16 29.12 -10.49
CA THR A 20 -19.88 30.39 -9.82
C THR A 20 -20.87 30.62 -8.68
N GLU A 21 -20.69 31.71 -7.94
CA GLU A 21 -21.62 32.12 -6.87
C GLU A 21 -23.07 32.23 -7.36
N LYS A 22 -23.29 32.58 -8.63
CA LYS A 22 -24.63 32.71 -9.20
C LYS A 22 -25.40 31.38 -9.20
N GLU A 23 -24.76 30.32 -9.66
CA GLU A 23 -25.34 28.97 -9.70
C GLU A 23 -25.60 28.43 -8.31
N ILE A 24 -24.70 28.75 -7.36
CA ILE A 24 -24.83 28.35 -5.95
C ILE A 24 -25.98 29.09 -5.26
N ALA A 25 -26.11 30.40 -5.50
CA ALA A 25 -27.03 31.25 -4.74
C ALA A 25 -28.44 31.35 -5.33
N SER A 26 -28.62 31.18 -6.65
CA SER A 26 -29.89 31.59 -7.28
C SER A 26 -30.36 30.77 -8.48
N SER A 27 -29.47 30.45 -9.43
CA SER A 27 -29.92 29.86 -10.71
C SER A 27 -29.87 28.33 -10.73
N GLY A 28 -29.26 27.69 -9.74
CA GLY A 28 -28.91 26.27 -9.82
C GLY A 28 -27.85 26.01 -10.89
N SER A 29 -27.49 24.74 -11.06
CA SER A 29 -26.40 24.32 -11.97
C SER A 29 -26.88 23.69 -13.28
N SER A 30 -28.19 23.42 -13.44
CA SER A 30 -28.74 22.68 -14.58
C SER A 30 -28.47 23.33 -15.95
N GLU A 31 -28.53 24.67 -16.06
CA GLU A 31 -28.23 25.36 -17.32
C GLU A 31 -26.75 25.26 -17.70
N THR A 32 -25.86 25.42 -16.72
CA THR A 32 -24.41 25.30 -16.91
C THR A 32 -24.03 23.88 -17.31
N VAL A 33 -24.61 22.87 -16.66
CA VAL A 33 -24.43 21.46 -17.02
C VAL A 33 -24.92 21.20 -18.45
N ALA A 34 -26.11 21.66 -18.82
CA ALA A 34 -26.65 21.52 -20.17
C ALA A 34 -25.73 22.16 -21.22
N ALA A 35 -25.22 23.37 -20.95
CA ALA A 35 -24.30 24.06 -21.85
C ALA A 35 -22.96 23.31 -22.04
N VAL A 36 -22.47 22.61 -21.01
CA VAL A 36 -21.28 21.75 -21.13
C VAL A 36 -21.61 20.49 -21.94
N ILE A 37 -22.76 19.85 -21.70
CA ILE A 37 -23.20 18.68 -22.47
C ILE A 37 -23.27 19.02 -23.97
N GLU A 38 -23.89 20.14 -24.35
CA GLU A 38 -23.98 20.55 -25.75
C GLU A 38 -22.62 20.72 -26.42
N LYS A 39 -21.63 21.27 -25.70
CA LYS A 39 -20.27 21.44 -26.23
C LYS A 39 -19.52 20.12 -26.42
N LEU A 40 -19.79 19.13 -25.57
CA LEU A 40 -19.09 17.85 -25.60
C LEU A 40 -19.75 16.82 -26.52
N ARG A 41 -21.04 17.03 -26.84
CA ARG A 41 -21.86 16.10 -27.61
C ARG A 41 -21.34 16.01 -29.05
N VAL A 42 -20.92 14.81 -29.42
CA VAL A 42 -20.55 14.43 -30.79
C VAL A 42 -21.14 13.05 -31.08
N PRO A 43 -21.48 12.72 -32.34
CA PRO A 43 -22.03 11.41 -32.67
C PRO A 43 -21.16 10.26 -32.17
N GLY A 44 -21.78 9.28 -31.51
CA GLY A 44 -21.09 8.08 -30.99
C GLY A 44 -20.35 8.26 -29.65
N ARG A 45 -20.25 9.47 -29.10
CA ARG A 45 -19.66 9.69 -27.76
C ARG A 45 -20.70 9.47 -26.67
N GLN A 46 -20.42 8.54 -25.76
CA GLN A 46 -21.17 8.39 -24.52
C GLN A 46 -20.71 9.43 -23.51
N LEU A 47 -21.66 10.15 -22.92
CA LEU A 47 -21.41 11.08 -21.82
C LEU A 47 -21.97 10.50 -20.52
N LEU A 48 -21.18 10.61 -19.45
CA LEU A 48 -21.56 10.28 -18.09
C LEU A 48 -21.47 11.58 -17.28
N LEU A 49 -22.59 12.01 -16.72
CA LEU A 49 -22.61 13.09 -15.74
C LEU A 49 -22.35 12.49 -14.36
N VAL A 50 -21.42 13.08 -13.62
CA VAL A 50 -21.08 12.68 -12.24
C VAL A 50 -21.25 13.90 -11.35
N SER A 51 -21.96 13.76 -10.23
CA SER A 51 -22.07 14.84 -9.26
C SER A 51 -20.79 15.00 -8.42
N SER A 52 -20.47 16.23 -8.02
CA SER A 52 -19.54 16.54 -6.92
C SER A 52 -20.30 16.95 -5.66
N ALA A 53 -19.59 17.07 -4.53
CA ALA A 53 -20.15 17.53 -3.26
C ALA A 53 -20.86 18.88 -3.39
N GLU A 54 -20.26 19.82 -4.12
CA GLU A 54 -20.86 21.14 -4.36
C GLU A 54 -22.14 21.03 -5.17
N SER A 55 -22.16 20.19 -6.21
CA SER A 55 -23.36 20.02 -7.04
C SER A 55 -24.51 19.35 -6.27
N GLU A 56 -24.20 18.45 -5.34
CA GLU A 56 -25.18 17.79 -4.46
C GLU A 56 -25.75 18.78 -3.44
N MET A 57 -24.93 19.69 -2.91
CA MET A 57 -25.39 20.76 -2.01
C MET A 57 -26.32 21.77 -2.70
N ILE A 58 -26.08 22.09 -3.98
CA ILE A 58 -26.96 22.98 -4.75
C ILE A 58 -28.31 22.30 -5.03
N ALA A 59 -28.37 20.97 -4.99
CA ALA A 59 -29.59 20.17 -5.15
C ALA A 59 -30.41 20.49 -6.42
N SER A 60 -29.72 20.75 -7.53
CA SER A 60 -30.37 20.92 -8.83
C SER A 60 -30.91 19.58 -9.35
N ASP A 61 -32.11 19.59 -9.95
CA ASP A 61 -32.71 18.39 -10.55
C ASP A 61 -32.04 18.04 -11.89
N HIS A 62 -30.81 17.52 -11.82
CA HIS A 62 -30.07 17.06 -12.99
C HIS A 62 -30.72 15.85 -13.63
N GLU A 63 -31.33 14.96 -12.84
CA GLU A 63 -31.96 13.75 -13.37
C GLU A 63 -33.19 14.09 -14.23
N GLY A 64 -34.06 14.98 -13.76
CA GLY A 64 -35.18 15.51 -14.54
C GLY A 64 -34.71 16.25 -15.78
N MET A 65 -33.67 17.09 -15.65
CA MET A 65 -33.08 17.81 -16.78
C MET A 65 -32.55 16.85 -17.87
N LEU A 66 -31.82 15.81 -17.48
CA LEU A 66 -31.28 14.81 -18.40
C LEU A 66 -32.41 14.01 -19.07
N LYS A 67 -33.41 13.54 -18.32
CA LYS A 67 -34.57 12.82 -18.89
C LYS A 67 -35.30 13.65 -19.96
N MET A 68 -35.44 14.96 -19.74
CA MET A 68 -36.15 15.84 -20.67
C MET A 68 -35.33 16.25 -21.89
N LYS A 69 -34.02 16.52 -21.73
CA LYS A 69 -33.19 17.14 -22.78
C LYS A 69 -32.12 16.21 -23.36
N TYR A 70 -31.65 15.24 -22.58
CA TYR A 70 -30.48 14.42 -22.88
C TYR A 70 -30.68 12.95 -22.45
N PRO A 71 -31.69 12.24 -22.98
CA PRO A 71 -32.03 10.89 -22.53
C PRO A 71 -30.91 9.85 -22.73
N ASP A 72 -29.94 10.15 -23.59
CA ASP A 72 -28.78 9.30 -23.87
C ASP A 72 -27.64 9.47 -22.84
N VAL A 73 -27.65 10.54 -22.04
CA VAL A 73 -26.62 10.83 -21.04
C VAL A 73 -26.97 10.10 -19.75
N ARG A 74 -26.02 9.35 -19.19
CA ARG A 74 -26.19 8.66 -17.92
C ARG A 74 -25.73 9.53 -16.76
N PHE A 75 -26.37 9.38 -15.61
CA PHE A 75 -26.06 10.14 -14.41
C PHE A 75 -25.66 9.21 -13.27
N PHE A 76 -24.46 9.43 -12.75
CA PHE A 76 -23.99 8.77 -11.54
C PHE A 76 -23.97 9.79 -10.38
N PRO A 77 -24.91 9.68 -9.41
CA PRO A 77 -24.82 10.47 -8.19
C PRO A 77 -23.64 9.93 -7.36
N SER A 78 -22.63 10.76 -7.07
CA SER A 78 -21.45 10.34 -6.32
C SER A 78 -21.71 10.13 -4.83
N ASN A 79 -22.80 10.66 -4.28
CA ASN A 79 -23.16 10.59 -2.86
C ASN A 79 -22.02 11.07 -1.95
N SER A 80 -21.21 12.00 -2.46
CA SER A 80 -19.96 12.46 -1.83
C SER A 80 -20.14 13.14 -0.47
N LEU A 81 -21.36 13.54 -0.12
CA LEU A 81 -21.69 14.08 1.21
C LEU A 81 -21.88 13.00 2.29
N GLY A 82 -22.13 11.74 1.89
CA GLY A 82 -22.48 10.66 2.82
C GLY A 82 -21.64 9.39 2.67
N GLU A 83 -20.90 9.24 1.58
CA GLU A 83 -20.06 8.08 1.29
C GLU A 83 -18.58 8.48 1.21
N ASP A 84 -17.69 7.58 1.63
CA ASP A 84 -16.26 7.71 1.39
C ASP A 84 -15.86 7.27 -0.04
N GLU A 85 -14.58 7.44 -0.37
CA GLU A 85 -14.02 7.07 -1.67
C GLU A 85 -14.20 5.58 -2.00
N TRP A 86 -14.06 4.67 -1.03
CA TRP A 86 -14.13 3.23 -1.29
C TRP A 86 -15.56 2.77 -1.53
N GLN A 87 -16.50 3.30 -0.75
CA GLN A 87 -17.94 3.10 -0.97
C GLN A 87 -18.36 3.64 -2.34
N GLY A 88 -17.94 4.86 -2.68
CA GLY A 88 -18.21 5.48 -3.98
C GLY A 88 -17.63 4.67 -5.14
N ARG A 89 -16.38 4.18 -5.03
CA ARG A 89 -15.74 3.32 -6.04
C ARG A 89 -16.48 1.99 -6.21
N ASP A 90 -16.80 1.29 -5.13
CA ASP A 90 -17.52 0.01 -5.19
C ASP A 90 -18.90 0.16 -5.85
N ARG A 91 -19.62 1.22 -5.49
CA ARG A 91 -20.91 1.56 -6.09
C ARG A 91 -20.78 1.96 -7.56
N ALA A 92 -19.76 2.74 -7.92
CA ALA A 92 -19.51 3.12 -9.31
C ALA A 92 -19.29 1.90 -10.22
N LEU A 93 -18.52 0.91 -9.76
CA LEU A 93 -18.30 -0.34 -10.53
C LEU A 93 -19.62 -1.10 -10.75
N THR A 94 -20.44 -1.20 -9.70
CA THR A 94 -21.73 -1.87 -9.77
C THR A 94 -22.72 -1.11 -10.66
N TRP A 95 -22.77 0.22 -10.53
CA TRP A 95 -23.60 1.11 -11.34
C TRP A 95 -23.23 1.03 -12.82
N LEU A 96 -21.93 1.08 -13.16
CA LEU A 96 -21.47 0.90 -14.53
C LEU A 96 -21.95 -0.44 -15.11
N TYR A 97 -21.86 -1.52 -14.34
CA TYR A 97 -22.38 -2.81 -14.78
C TYR A 97 -23.89 -2.79 -14.98
N GLU A 98 -24.66 -2.20 -14.08
CA GLU A 98 -26.12 -2.11 -14.22
C GLU A 98 -26.55 -1.26 -15.43
N GLU A 99 -25.87 -0.16 -15.70
CA GLU A 99 -26.21 0.75 -16.80
C GLU A 99 -25.83 0.18 -18.17
N PHE A 100 -24.76 -0.62 -18.24
CA PHE A 100 -24.17 -1.08 -19.51
C PHE A 100 -24.24 -2.60 -19.75
N ASP A 101 -24.81 -3.39 -18.82
CA ASP A 101 -25.07 -4.81 -19.06
C ASP A 101 -26.16 -5.03 -20.13
N ASP A 102 -25.95 -6.00 -21.01
CA ASP A 102 -26.89 -6.33 -22.09
C ASP A 102 -28.09 -7.17 -21.64
N ARG A 103 -28.17 -7.47 -20.34
CA ARG A 103 -29.24 -8.24 -19.66
C ARG A 103 -29.41 -9.66 -20.18
N LYS A 104 -28.50 -10.17 -21.03
CA LYS A 104 -28.53 -11.56 -21.47
C LYS A 104 -27.96 -12.48 -20.39
N PRO A 105 -28.35 -13.76 -20.38
CA PRO A 105 -27.69 -14.76 -19.54
C PRO A 105 -26.18 -14.82 -19.83
N ALA A 106 -25.39 -15.08 -18.80
CA ALA A 106 -23.95 -15.28 -18.95
C ALA A 106 -23.66 -16.51 -19.82
N THR A 107 -22.76 -16.35 -20.79
CA THR A 107 -22.17 -17.47 -21.56
C THR A 107 -20.75 -17.64 -21.08
N VAL A 108 -20.55 -18.51 -20.08
CA VAL A 108 -19.26 -18.66 -19.42
C VAL A 108 -18.23 -19.25 -20.38
N GLU A 109 -17.08 -18.59 -20.48
CA GLU A 109 -15.93 -18.99 -21.30
C GLU A 109 -14.90 -19.71 -20.39
N PRO A 110 -14.77 -21.05 -20.43
CA PRO A 110 -13.92 -21.78 -19.48
C PRO A 110 -12.45 -21.36 -19.53
N GLY A 111 -11.81 -21.29 -18.36
CA GLY A 111 -10.39 -20.91 -18.22
C GLY A 111 -10.10 -19.42 -18.43
N THR A 112 -11.14 -18.58 -18.53
CA THR A 112 -10.98 -17.12 -18.62
C THR A 112 -11.05 -16.45 -17.24
N VAL A 113 -10.25 -15.41 -17.06
CA VAL A 113 -10.17 -14.67 -15.79
C VAL A 113 -10.34 -13.18 -16.04
N SER A 114 -11.23 -12.55 -15.28
CA SER A 114 -11.36 -11.09 -15.25
C SER A 114 -10.87 -10.52 -13.92
N ILE A 115 -10.16 -9.39 -13.98
CA ILE A 115 -9.69 -8.67 -12.81
C ILE A 115 -10.59 -7.46 -12.56
N ILE A 116 -11.09 -7.30 -11.34
CA ILE A 116 -11.92 -6.17 -10.92
C ILE A 116 -11.18 -5.32 -9.89
N GLY A 117 -11.26 -4.00 -10.02
CA GLY A 117 -10.75 -3.02 -9.06
C GLY A 117 -9.62 -2.09 -9.55
N PRO A 118 -8.69 -2.50 -10.45
CA PRO A 118 -7.63 -1.59 -10.91
C PRO A 118 -8.19 -0.26 -11.40
N THR A 119 -7.76 0.84 -10.81
CA THR A 119 -8.26 2.19 -11.06
C THR A 119 -7.15 3.20 -10.80
N TYR A 120 -7.26 4.41 -11.37
CA TYR A 120 -6.36 5.51 -11.02
C TYR A 120 -6.52 5.87 -9.53
N GLY A 121 -5.46 6.39 -8.92
CA GLY A 121 -5.48 6.71 -7.49
C GLY A 121 -5.27 5.52 -6.55
N CYS A 122 -5.24 4.27 -7.04
CA CYS A 122 -4.82 3.13 -6.22
C CYS A 122 -3.29 3.06 -6.11
N PHE A 123 -2.79 2.94 -4.89
CA PHE A 123 -1.36 2.85 -4.63
C PHE A 123 -0.74 1.67 -5.38
N ASN A 124 0.38 1.91 -6.08
CA ASN A 124 1.19 0.89 -6.77
C ASN A 124 0.48 -0.01 -7.80
N SER A 125 -0.76 0.33 -8.18
CA SER A 125 -1.63 -0.47 -9.05
C SER A 125 -0.98 -0.96 -10.35
N PRO A 126 -0.12 -0.20 -11.07
CA PRO A 126 0.50 -0.70 -12.30
C PRO A 126 1.38 -1.93 -12.07
N SER A 127 2.18 -1.92 -11.01
CA SER A 127 3.11 -3.02 -10.70
C SER A 127 2.35 -4.24 -10.19
N ASP A 128 1.40 -4.03 -9.28
CA ASP A 128 0.58 -5.09 -8.71
C ASP A 128 -0.28 -5.76 -9.78
N LEU A 129 -0.93 -4.97 -10.65
CA LEU A 129 -1.71 -5.51 -11.76
C LEU A 129 -0.85 -6.34 -12.72
N ALA A 130 0.35 -5.88 -13.07
CA ALA A 130 1.25 -6.64 -13.95
C ALA A 130 1.64 -7.99 -13.35
N GLU A 131 1.90 -8.04 -12.04
CA GLU A 131 2.16 -9.31 -11.35
C GLU A 131 0.93 -10.22 -11.34
N ILE A 132 -0.26 -9.70 -11.02
CA ILE A 132 -1.48 -10.53 -11.01
C ILE A 132 -1.78 -11.10 -12.39
N LYS A 133 -1.62 -10.32 -13.47
CA LYS A 133 -1.74 -10.82 -14.84
C LYS A 133 -0.78 -11.98 -15.13
N ARG A 134 0.49 -11.82 -14.74
CA ARG A 134 1.53 -12.86 -14.89
C ARG A 134 1.16 -14.13 -14.13
N LEU A 135 0.62 -14.01 -12.91
CA LEU A 135 0.19 -15.15 -12.10
C LEU A 135 -1.01 -15.88 -12.73
N VAL A 136 -1.98 -15.14 -13.28
CA VAL A 136 -3.13 -15.70 -14.00
C VAL A 136 -2.68 -16.52 -15.21
N GLU A 137 -1.84 -15.93 -16.07
CA GLU A 137 -1.29 -16.62 -17.24
C GLU A 137 -0.43 -17.83 -16.83
N GLY A 138 0.39 -17.67 -15.79
CA GLY A 138 1.21 -18.73 -15.24
C GLY A 138 0.39 -19.92 -14.73
N ALA A 139 -0.74 -19.66 -14.08
CA ALA A 139 -1.68 -20.69 -13.65
C ALA A 139 -2.42 -21.38 -14.82
N GLY A 140 -2.24 -20.91 -16.05
CA GLY A 140 -2.85 -21.45 -17.27
C GLY A 140 -4.17 -20.78 -17.67
N GLY A 141 -4.53 -19.67 -17.02
CA GLY A 141 -5.72 -18.89 -17.34
C GLY A 141 -5.50 -17.90 -18.48
N THR A 142 -6.60 -17.51 -19.13
CA THR A 142 -6.60 -16.46 -20.16
C THR A 142 -7.21 -15.19 -19.57
N LEU A 143 -6.43 -14.11 -19.51
CA LEU A 143 -6.95 -12.82 -19.06
C LEU A 143 -7.99 -12.29 -20.07
N ARG A 144 -9.19 -11.99 -19.58
CA ARG A 144 -10.34 -11.59 -20.40
C ARG A 144 -10.62 -10.08 -20.33
N HIS A 145 -10.83 -9.56 -19.12
CA HIS A 145 -11.03 -8.13 -18.89
C HIS A 145 -10.28 -7.66 -17.64
N VAL A 146 -9.86 -6.40 -17.66
CA VAL A 146 -9.34 -5.68 -16.49
C VAL A 146 -10.23 -4.47 -16.26
N PHE A 147 -11.20 -4.62 -15.37
CA PHE A 147 -12.27 -3.65 -15.17
C PHE A 147 -12.05 -2.80 -13.91
N PRO A 148 -12.18 -1.46 -14.01
CA PRO A 148 -12.50 -0.65 -15.19
C PRO A 148 -11.28 -0.20 -16.02
N PHE A 149 -10.05 -0.45 -15.56
CA PHE A 149 -8.84 0.20 -16.08
C PHE A 149 -8.56 0.03 -17.58
N GLU A 150 -8.66 -1.20 -18.09
CA GLU A 150 -8.38 -1.54 -19.49
C GLU A 150 -9.66 -2.02 -20.17
N SER A 151 -10.78 -1.34 -19.87
CA SER A 151 -12.10 -1.70 -20.37
C SER A 151 -12.73 -0.55 -21.15
N SER A 152 -13.46 -0.93 -22.20
CA SER A 152 -14.43 -0.09 -22.89
C SER A 152 -15.84 -0.33 -22.35
N LEU A 153 -16.81 0.49 -22.75
CA LEU A 153 -18.21 0.28 -22.36
C LEU A 153 -18.77 -1.05 -22.89
N GLN A 154 -18.30 -1.51 -24.05
CA GLN A 154 -18.75 -2.78 -24.64
C GLN A 154 -18.27 -3.99 -23.84
N ASP A 155 -17.14 -3.87 -23.13
CA ASP A 155 -16.57 -4.95 -22.32
C ASP A 155 -17.39 -5.21 -21.05
N ILE A 156 -18.13 -4.21 -20.56
CA ILE A 156 -18.85 -4.27 -19.28
C ILE A 156 -19.86 -5.42 -19.26
N ALA A 157 -20.66 -5.55 -20.32
CA ALA A 157 -21.65 -6.63 -20.45
C ALA A 157 -21.01 -8.02 -20.52
N LEU A 158 -19.74 -8.10 -20.94
CA LEU A 158 -19.02 -9.36 -21.12
C LEU A 158 -18.34 -9.86 -19.85
N LEU A 159 -18.24 -9.04 -18.80
CA LEU A 159 -17.61 -9.44 -17.52
C LEU A 159 -18.19 -10.74 -16.95
N LYS A 160 -19.51 -10.91 -17.03
CA LYS A 160 -20.25 -12.10 -16.54
C LYS A 160 -19.87 -13.40 -17.25
N ASN A 161 -19.24 -13.32 -18.43
CA ASN A 161 -18.83 -14.46 -19.22
C ASN A 161 -17.49 -15.03 -18.74
N SER A 162 -16.78 -14.37 -17.83
CA SER A 162 -15.53 -14.91 -17.30
C SER A 162 -15.78 -16.12 -16.40
N ASP A 163 -14.87 -17.09 -16.43
CA ASP A 163 -14.95 -18.27 -15.59
C ASP A 163 -14.67 -17.92 -14.12
N VAL A 164 -13.62 -17.12 -13.88
CA VAL A 164 -13.18 -16.70 -12.55
C VAL A 164 -13.00 -15.18 -12.50
N ILE A 165 -13.30 -14.60 -11.34
CA ILE A 165 -13.05 -13.19 -11.04
C ILE A 165 -11.91 -13.07 -10.03
N VAL A 166 -10.96 -12.18 -10.30
CA VAL A 166 -9.94 -11.77 -9.35
C VAL A 166 -10.28 -10.37 -8.86
N GLN A 167 -10.55 -10.23 -7.57
CA GLN A 167 -10.74 -8.94 -6.91
C GLN A 167 -9.36 -8.43 -6.45
N LEU A 168 -8.90 -7.33 -7.04
CA LEU A 168 -7.56 -6.81 -6.76
C LEU A 168 -7.45 -6.17 -5.37
N TYR A 169 -8.51 -5.52 -4.89
CA TYR A 169 -8.52 -4.75 -3.64
C TYR A 169 -9.69 -5.16 -2.76
N HIS A 170 -9.48 -5.35 -1.45
CA HIS A 170 -10.48 -5.71 -0.46
C HIS A 170 -11.48 -4.59 -0.13
N GLU A 171 -11.11 -3.34 -0.35
CA GLU A 171 -11.86 -2.14 0.01
C GLU A 171 -13.04 -1.89 -0.94
N PHE A 172 -12.96 -2.35 -2.19
CA PHE A 172 -14.00 -2.15 -3.21
C PHE A 172 -13.94 -3.20 -4.33
N GLY A 173 -14.99 -3.27 -5.15
CA GLY A 173 -15.15 -4.24 -6.24
C GLY A 173 -15.84 -5.54 -5.82
N GLY A 174 -16.00 -5.77 -4.51
CA GLY A 174 -16.63 -6.98 -3.97
C GLY A 174 -18.11 -7.08 -4.31
N THR A 175 -18.84 -5.96 -4.33
CA THR A 175 -20.27 -5.96 -4.66
C THR A 175 -20.51 -6.38 -6.11
N LEU A 176 -19.73 -5.81 -7.04
CA LEU A 176 -19.79 -6.23 -8.44
C LEU A 176 -19.35 -7.69 -8.61
N ALA A 177 -18.23 -8.10 -7.99
CA ALA A 177 -17.73 -9.46 -8.09
C ALA A 177 -18.77 -10.49 -7.63
N ALA A 178 -19.45 -10.23 -6.50
CA ALA A 178 -20.55 -11.06 -6.02
C ALA A 178 -21.74 -11.08 -6.99
N LYS A 179 -22.08 -9.92 -7.58
CA LYS A 179 -23.20 -9.77 -8.54
C LYS A 179 -23.00 -10.57 -9.83
N LEU A 180 -21.75 -10.75 -10.28
CA LEU A 180 -21.44 -11.57 -11.45
C LEU A 180 -21.67 -13.08 -11.22
N GLY A 181 -21.78 -13.51 -9.96
CA GLY A 181 -22.10 -14.90 -9.59
C GLY A 181 -21.05 -15.90 -10.06
N ARG A 182 -19.79 -15.48 -10.17
CA ARG A 182 -18.62 -16.31 -10.51
C ARG A 182 -17.77 -16.57 -9.27
N PRO A 183 -16.95 -17.63 -9.23
CA PRO A 183 -15.91 -17.77 -8.20
C PRO A 183 -15.02 -16.53 -8.13
N VAL A 184 -14.75 -16.06 -6.91
CA VAL A 184 -13.91 -14.87 -6.65
C VAL A 184 -12.66 -15.28 -5.88
N LEU A 185 -11.50 -14.86 -6.36
CA LEU A 185 -10.23 -14.92 -5.63
C LEU A 185 -9.71 -13.51 -5.36
N HIS A 186 -9.13 -13.31 -4.18
CA HIS A 186 -8.44 -12.06 -3.86
C HIS A 186 -6.99 -12.09 -4.32
N ALA A 187 -6.47 -10.96 -4.77
CA ALA A 187 -5.06 -10.83 -5.11
C ALA A 187 -4.16 -11.10 -3.88
N PRO A 188 -3.12 -11.94 -4.02
CA PRO A 188 -2.38 -12.46 -2.88
C PRO A 188 -1.20 -11.57 -2.44
N PHE A 189 -0.84 -11.65 -1.16
CA PHE A 189 0.40 -11.11 -0.60
C PHE A 189 1.28 -12.22 -0.01
N GLY A 190 2.59 -12.14 -0.23
CA GLY A 190 3.54 -13.08 0.36
C GLY A 190 3.61 -14.42 -0.36
N ILE A 191 4.30 -15.39 0.23
CA ILE A 191 4.66 -16.67 -0.38
C ILE A 191 3.47 -17.63 -0.33
N GLU A 192 2.86 -17.80 0.84
CA GLU A 192 1.85 -18.84 1.03
C GLU A 192 0.51 -18.45 0.41
N GLU A 193 0.08 -17.18 0.54
CA GLU A 193 -1.14 -16.75 -0.16
C GLU A 193 -0.96 -16.76 -1.68
N THR A 194 0.21 -16.40 -2.20
CA THR A 194 0.43 -16.44 -3.65
C THR A 194 0.42 -17.87 -4.19
N LYS A 195 1.04 -18.80 -3.45
CA LYS A 195 0.92 -20.22 -3.74
C LYS A 195 -0.53 -20.69 -3.72
N ALA A 196 -1.31 -20.34 -2.69
CA ALA A 196 -2.71 -20.72 -2.58
C ALA A 196 -3.56 -20.13 -3.73
N PHE A 197 -3.28 -18.88 -4.12
CA PHE A 197 -3.93 -18.21 -5.25
C PHE A 197 -3.65 -18.94 -6.59
N ILE A 198 -2.40 -19.29 -6.87
CA ILE A 198 -2.02 -20.02 -8.11
C ILE A 198 -2.73 -21.37 -8.17
N ILE A 199 -2.72 -22.12 -7.06
CA ILE A 199 -3.37 -23.44 -6.99
C ILE A 199 -4.90 -23.30 -7.12
N GLY A 200 -5.51 -22.35 -6.40
CA GLY A 200 -6.94 -22.10 -6.47
C GLY A 200 -7.40 -21.68 -7.87
N LEU A 201 -6.62 -20.86 -8.58
CA LEU A 201 -6.85 -20.58 -10.00
C LEU A 201 -6.81 -21.85 -10.84
N GLY A 202 -5.77 -22.67 -10.67
CA GLY A 202 -5.61 -23.94 -11.39
C GLY A 202 -6.77 -24.92 -11.15
N GLU A 203 -7.28 -24.99 -9.93
CA GLU A 203 -8.43 -25.82 -9.56
C GLU A 203 -9.71 -25.33 -10.23
N LEU A 204 -10.01 -24.02 -10.12
CA LEU A 204 -11.21 -23.43 -10.68
C LEU A 204 -11.27 -23.53 -12.21
N MET A 205 -10.12 -23.40 -12.88
CA MET A 205 -10.02 -23.42 -14.35
C MET A 205 -9.75 -24.83 -14.92
N GLY A 206 -9.56 -25.85 -14.08
CA GLY A 206 -9.16 -27.19 -14.52
C GLY A 206 -7.74 -27.26 -15.11
N THR A 207 -6.86 -26.33 -14.73
CA THR A 207 -5.47 -26.22 -15.19
C THR A 207 -4.43 -26.57 -14.11
N GLY A 208 -4.80 -27.39 -13.12
CA GLY A 208 -3.96 -27.74 -11.97
C GLY A 208 -2.52 -28.15 -12.31
N GLU A 209 -2.31 -29.00 -13.32
CA GLU A 209 -0.95 -29.41 -13.73
C GLU A 209 -0.09 -28.23 -14.20
N LYS A 210 -0.68 -27.26 -14.91
CA LYS A 210 0.00 -26.03 -15.35
C LYS A 210 0.32 -25.14 -14.16
N ALA A 211 -0.64 -24.95 -13.26
CA ALA A 211 -0.45 -24.17 -12.04
C ALA A 211 0.69 -24.73 -11.16
N GLU A 212 0.75 -26.04 -10.96
CA GLU A 212 1.85 -26.67 -10.24
C GLU A 212 3.19 -26.54 -10.97
N ALA A 213 3.21 -26.72 -12.29
CA ALA A 213 4.43 -26.56 -13.09
C ALA A 213 4.95 -25.12 -13.02
N PHE A 214 4.05 -24.14 -13.05
CA PHE A 214 4.38 -22.74 -12.86
C PHE A 214 4.92 -22.47 -11.46
N LEU A 215 4.30 -22.99 -10.40
CA LEU A 215 4.81 -22.85 -9.03
C LEU A 215 6.20 -23.48 -8.86
N ARG A 216 6.46 -24.64 -9.49
CA ARG A 216 7.81 -25.25 -9.51
C ARG A 216 8.84 -24.36 -10.20
N ARG A 217 8.44 -23.64 -11.26
CA ARG A 217 9.29 -22.66 -11.94
C ARG A 217 9.53 -21.43 -11.07
N GLU A 218 8.48 -20.88 -10.45
CA GLU A 218 8.55 -19.72 -9.56
C GLU A 218 9.60 -19.90 -8.47
N LYS A 219 9.64 -21.08 -7.83
CA LYS A 219 10.64 -21.43 -6.82
C LYS A 219 12.09 -21.37 -7.33
N LYS A 220 12.30 -21.63 -8.62
CA LYS A 220 13.64 -21.65 -9.26
C LYS A 220 13.99 -20.32 -9.94
N THR A 221 13.02 -19.43 -10.15
CA THR A 221 13.23 -18.15 -10.83
C THR A 221 12.90 -17.00 -9.88
N THR A 222 11.62 -16.61 -9.82
CA THR A 222 11.13 -15.41 -9.14
C THR A 222 11.49 -15.44 -7.67
N LEU A 223 11.28 -16.57 -6.99
CA LEU A 223 11.55 -16.72 -5.56
C LEU A 223 12.99 -17.15 -5.24
N SER A 224 13.85 -17.38 -6.24
CA SER A 224 15.24 -17.79 -5.99
C SER A 224 16.03 -16.78 -5.12
N PRO A 225 15.82 -15.45 -5.21
CA PRO A 225 16.50 -14.48 -4.35
C PRO A 225 16.12 -14.56 -2.87
N LEU A 226 15.04 -15.26 -2.50
CA LEU A 226 14.69 -15.47 -1.08
C LEU A 226 15.79 -16.18 -0.31
N TRP A 227 16.64 -16.96 -1.01
CA TRP A 227 17.80 -17.56 -0.39
C TRP A 227 18.75 -16.49 0.18
N ASP A 228 19.03 -15.46 -0.61
CA ASP A 228 19.97 -14.40 -0.26
C ASP A 228 19.33 -13.33 0.65
N LEU A 229 18.02 -13.11 0.53
CA LEU A 229 17.30 -12.06 1.26
C LEU A 229 16.80 -12.51 2.63
N TRP A 230 16.44 -13.79 2.78
CA TRP A 230 15.78 -14.27 3.99
C TRP A 230 16.39 -15.56 4.54
N ARG A 231 16.78 -16.55 3.74
CA ARG A 231 17.36 -17.81 4.27
C ARG A 231 18.85 -17.74 4.60
N GLY A 232 19.52 -16.64 4.26
CA GLY A 232 20.90 -16.38 4.63
C GLY A 232 21.06 -15.95 6.10
N PRO A 233 22.23 -15.40 6.47
CA PRO A 233 22.47 -14.85 7.81
C PRO A 233 21.48 -13.75 8.21
N GLN A 234 20.80 -13.12 7.24
CA GLN A 234 19.80 -12.08 7.50
C GLN A 234 18.53 -12.65 8.16
N SER A 235 18.26 -13.96 8.07
CA SER A 235 17.11 -14.63 8.72
C SER A 235 16.98 -14.26 10.20
N GLU A 236 18.11 -14.20 10.91
CA GLU A 236 18.17 -13.91 12.34
C GLU A 236 17.72 -12.48 12.69
N TRP A 237 17.75 -11.56 11.71
CA TRP A 237 17.29 -10.19 11.93
C TRP A 237 15.78 -10.11 12.03
N PHE A 238 15.05 -10.82 11.17
CA PHE A 238 13.61 -10.66 11.00
C PHE A 238 12.80 -10.76 12.30
N PRO A 239 13.02 -11.77 13.17
CA PRO A 239 12.31 -11.87 14.46
C PRO A 239 12.51 -10.69 15.42
N THR A 240 13.58 -9.91 15.22
CA THR A 240 13.89 -8.73 16.04
C THR A 240 13.34 -7.44 15.44
N ILE A 241 12.89 -7.46 14.19
CA ILE A 241 12.45 -6.26 13.49
C ILE A 241 11.01 -5.94 13.84
N ARG A 242 10.80 -4.72 14.32
CA ARG A 242 9.49 -4.16 14.63
C ARG A 242 9.01 -3.31 13.46
N PHE A 243 7.86 -3.65 12.88
CA PHE A 243 7.26 -2.87 11.80
C PHE A 243 5.82 -2.48 12.13
N ALA A 244 5.33 -1.46 11.43
CA ALA A 244 3.93 -1.10 11.43
C ALA A 244 3.45 -0.74 10.02
N ALA A 245 2.15 -0.80 9.81
CA ALA A 245 1.52 -0.44 8.54
C ALA A 245 0.28 0.45 8.75
N VAL A 246 0.15 1.50 7.93
CA VAL A 246 -1.03 2.37 7.85
C VAL A 246 -1.33 2.59 6.37
N ALA A 247 -2.23 1.79 5.83
CA ALA A 247 -2.50 1.76 4.40
C ALA A 247 -3.95 1.40 4.16
N SER A 248 -4.38 1.32 2.89
CA SER A 248 -5.68 0.75 2.59
C SER A 248 -5.74 -0.70 3.08
N LYS A 249 -6.93 -1.19 3.47
CA LYS A 249 -7.22 -2.55 3.96
C LYS A 249 -6.36 -3.66 3.32
N THR A 250 -6.27 -3.68 2.00
CA THR A 250 -5.50 -4.66 1.21
C THR A 250 -4.05 -4.69 1.62
N TYR A 251 -3.38 -3.55 1.63
CA TYR A 251 -1.96 -3.45 1.95
C TYR A 251 -1.73 -3.66 3.46
N ALA A 252 -2.60 -3.11 4.31
CA ALA A 252 -2.50 -3.30 5.76
C ALA A 252 -2.62 -4.78 6.16
N LEU A 253 -3.59 -5.50 5.58
CA LEU A 253 -3.76 -6.95 5.80
C LEU A 253 -2.62 -7.75 5.19
N GLY A 254 -2.28 -7.45 3.93
CA GLY A 254 -1.24 -8.17 3.18
C GLY A 254 0.13 -8.07 3.83
N LEU A 255 0.56 -6.86 4.20
CA LEU A 255 1.83 -6.64 4.91
C LEU A 255 1.86 -7.33 6.27
N ARG A 256 0.76 -7.27 7.04
CA ARG A 256 0.67 -7.96 8.34
C ARG A 256 0.82 -9.47 8.18
N LYS A 257 0.09 -10.08 7.23
CA LYS A 257 0.14 -11.52 6.98
C LYS A 257 1.51 -11.95 6.49
N PHE A 258 2.06 -11.25 5.50
CA PHE A 258 3.35 -11.62 4.92
C PHE A 258 4.51 -11.37 5.88
N LEU A 259 4.76 -10.10 6.25
CA LEU A 259 5.94 -9.75 7.04
C LEU A 259 5.85 -10.29 8.48
N GLY A 260 4.65 -10.26 9.07
CA GLY A 260 4.43 -10.77 10.41
C GLY A 260 4.24 -12.29 10.46
N GLY A 261 3.31 -12.80 9.66
CA GLY A 261 2.92 -14.21 9.69
C GLY A 261 3.91 -15.17 9.01
N GLU A 262 4.52 -14.77 7.89
CA GLU A 262 5.44 -15.63 7.15
C GLU A 262 6.91 -15.34 7.46
N MET A 263 7.30 -14.06 7.50
CA MET A 263 8.72 -13.67 7.66
C MET A 263 9.16 -13.55 9.12
N GLY A 264 8.21 -13.55 10.06
CA GLY A 264 8.48 -13.55 11.51
C GLY A 264 8.77 -12.17 12.11
N MET A 265 8.56 -11.07 11.37
CA MET A 265 8.72 -9.72 11.90
C MET A 265 7.65 -9.40 12.95
N GLN A 266 7.97 -8.53 13.89
CA GLN A 266 7.04 -8.10 14.93
C GLN A 266 6.15 -6.97 14.40
N CYS A 267 4.91 -7.32 14.04
CA CYS A 267 3.89 -6.34 13.66
C CYS A 267 3.37 -5.63 14.92
N ILE A 268 3.69 -4.34 15.05
CA ILE A 268 3.35 -3.53 16.23
C ILE A 268 1.94 -2.97 16.15
N PHE A 269 1.54 -2.55 14.96
CA PHE A 269 0.16 -2.26 14.57
C PHE A 269 0.06 -2.33 13.04
N SER A 270 -1.13 -2.67 12.54
CA SER A 270 -1.46 -2.59 11.12
C SER A 270 -2.89 -2.12 10.99
N TYR A 271 -3.08 -0.94 10.41
CA TYR A 271 -4.35 -0.23 10.41
C TYR A 271 -4.84 0.05 8.99
N ASP A 272 -6.15 -0.14 8.80
CA ASP A 272 -6.86 0.39 7.65
C ASP A 272 -6.99 1.91 7.81
N SER A 273 -6.37 2.61 6.88
CA SER A 273 -6.28 4.06 6.87
C SER A 273 -7.62 4.77 6.62
N ALA A 274 -8.64 4.06 6.13
CA ALA A 274 -9.99 4.61 5.96
C ALA A 274 -10.81 4.56 7.27
N GLU A 275 -10.60 3.53 8.08
CA GLU A 275 -11.36 3.31 9.32
C GLU A 275 -10.69 3.89 10.56
N THR A 276 -9.37 4.14 10.52
CA THR A 276 -8.58 4.49 11.71
C THR A 276 -8.39 5.99 11.88
N ASP A 277 -8.66 6.50 13.09
CA ASP A 277 -8.40 7.89 13.46
C ASP A 277 -6.89 8.22 13.44
N ASN A 278 -6.53 9.29 12.73
CA ASN A 278 -5.16 9.79 12.61
C ASN A 278 -4.51 10.16 13.97
N ASN A 279 -5.29 10.61 14.97
CA ASN A 279 -4.79 10.87 16.32
C ASN A 279 -4.33 9.56 17.01
N THR A 280 -5.07 8.47 16.79
CA THR A 280 -4.69 7.15 17.29
C THR A 280 -3.37 6.70 16.64
N VAL A 281 -3.25 6.86 15.31
CA VAL A 281 -2.01 6.54 14.58
C VAL A 281 -0.83 7.39 15.09
N LYS A 282 -1.03 8.70 15.27
CA LYS A 282 0.00 9.62 15.78
C LYS A 282 0.49 9.19 17.17
N GLU A 283 -0.44 8.83 18.05
CA GLU A 283 -0.11 8.38 19.41
C GLU A 283 0.66 7.06 19.39
N GLU A 284 0.23 6.11 18.57
CA GLU A 284 0.88 4.82 18.39
C GLU A 284 2.32 4.94 17.87
N ILE A 285 2.53 5.81 16.87
CA ILE A 285 3.86 6.14 16.37
C ILE A 285 4.72 6.75 17.48
N ARG A 286 4.16 7.70 18.24
CA ARG A 286 4.86 8.36 19.36
C ARG A 286 5.32 7.36 20.43
N GLN A 287 4.44 6.46 20.84
CA GLN A 287 4.71 5.51 21.91
C GLN A 287 5.63 4.38 21.48
N LYS A 288 5.41 3.82 20.28
CA LYS A 288 5.99 2.52 19.92
C LYS A 288 7.19 2.63 18.98
N GLN A 289 7.29 3.71 18.19
CA GLN A 289 8.36 4.01 17.20
C GLN A 289 8.90 2.75 16.50
N PRO A 290 8.16 2.19 15.51
CA PRO A 290 8.61 0.99 14.81
C PRO A 290 9.91 1.25 14.04
N GLN A 291 10.70 0.22 13.76
CA GLN A 291 11.90 0.36 12.92
C GLN A 291 11.53 0.60 11.46
N PHE A 292 10.43 0.00 11.01
CA PHE A 292 9.86 0.22 9.68
C PHE A 292 8.41 0.69 9.78
N LEU A 293 8.06 1.74 9.04
CA LEU A 293 6.68 2.17 8.89
C LEU A 293 6.31 2.16 7.41
N PHE A 294 5.39 1.27 7.05
CA PHE A 294 4.73 1.25 5.76
C PHE A 294 3.53 2.20 5.82
N GLY A 295 3.53 3.30 5.07
CA GLY A 295 2.48 4.31 5.27
C GLY A 295 2.29 5.35 4.18
N ARG A 296 1.53 6.39 4.54
CA ARG A 296 1.15 7.55 3.73
C ARG A 296 1.97 8.77 4.14
N ILE A 297 1.80 9.90 3.43
CA ILE A 297 2.53 11.13 3.77
C ILE A 297 2.22 11.66 5.16
N VAL A 298 0.97 11.51 5.62
CA VAL A 298 0.56 11.94 6.96
C VAL A 298 1.36 11.20 8.04
N ASP A 299 1.55 9.90 7.85
CA ASP A 299 2.31 9.06 8.78
C ASP A 299 3.81 9.42 8.77
N LYS A 300 4.35 9.77 7.58
CA LYS A 300 5.71 10.30 7.44
C LYS A 300 5.90 11.65 8.13
N ILE A 301 4.88 12.51 8.11
CA ILE A 301 4.90 13.80 8.84
C ILE A 301 4.99 13.54 10.34
N TYR A 302 4.20 12.60 10.89
CA TYR A 302 4.26 12.25 12.31
C TYR A 302 5.65 11.74 12.73
N LEU A 303 6.30 10.93 11.89
CA LEU A 303 7.69 10.52 12.13
C LEU A 303 8.65 11.70 12.15
N ALA A 304 8.49 12.65 11.22
CA ALA A 304 9.36 13.83 11.12
C ALA A 304 9.19 14.78 12.32
N GLU A 305 7.95 15.00 12.79
CA GLU A 305 7.67 15.80 14.00
C GLU A 305 8.36 15.23 15.25
N LEU A 306 8.61 13.92 15.28
CA LEU A 306 9.26 13.22 16.40
C LEU A 306 10.77 13.04 16.23
N ASP A 307 11.36 13.48 15.11
CA ASP A 307 12.72 13.09 14.68
C ASP A 307 12.98 11.56 14.78
N ALA A 308 11.93 10.78 14.49
CA ALA A 308 11.96 9.32 14.67
C ALA A 308 12.99 8.69 13.72
N LYS A 309 13.75 7.70 14.22
CA LYS A 309 14.74 6.95 13.42
C LYS A 309 14.12 5.77 12.65
N THR A 310 12.82 5.84 12.42
CA THR A 310 12.05 4.85 11.65
C THR A 310 12.36 4.96 10.17
N ARG A 311 12.59 3.82 9.51
CA ARG A 311 12.62 3.76 8.05
C ARG A 311 11.19 3.80 7.51
N PHE A 312 10.85 4.87 6.81
CA PHE A 312 9.57 5.00 6.13
C PHE A 312 9.62 4.35 4.74
N ILE A 313 8.63 3.50 4.44
CA ILE A 313 8.39 2.91 3.11
C ILE A 313 6.99 3.34 2.65
N PRO A 314 6.82 4.02 1.51
CA PRO A 314 5.49 4.36 1.00
C PRO A 314 4.67 3.08 0.76
N ALA A 315 3.45 3.03 1.29
CA ALA A 315 2.55 1.88 1.14
C ALA A 315 1.08 2.29 0.93
N GLY A 316 0.82 3.58 0.70
CA GLY A 316 -0.53 4.09 0.50
C GLY A 316 -0.55 5.55 0.07
N PHE A 317 -1.71 5.99 -0.40
CA PHE A 317 -2.01 7.39 -0.65
C PHE A 317 -2.85 7.98 0.50
N PRO A 318 -2.83 9.30 0.71
CA PRO A 318 -2.11 10.33 -0.06
C PRO A 318 -0.58 10.29 0.15
N GLY A 319 0.16 10.71 -0.88
CA GLY A 319 1.60 10.95 -0.75
C GLY A 319 2.30 11.35 -2.06
N PRO A 320 3.40 12.13 -1.98
CA PRO A 320 4.12 12.63 -3.14
C PRO A 320 5.04 11.55 -3.72
N VAL A 321 4.44 10.50 -4.30
CA VAL A 321 5.17 9.39 -4.92
C VAL A 321 4.52 8.94 -6.23
N VAL A 322 5.31 8.92 -7.29
CA VAL A 322 4.95 8.34 -8.58
C VAL A 322 5.27 6.84 -8.57
N ARG A 323 4.25 5.97 -8.70
CA ARG A 323 4.43 4.51 -8.81
C ARG A 323 3.92 4.01 -10.17
N ARG A 324 4.74 4.13 -11.21
CA ARG A 324 4.41 3.73 -12.59
C ARG A 324 5.27 2.61 -13.15
N ALA A 325 6.45 2.40 -12.59
CA ALA A 325 7.35 1.34 -13.02
C ALA A 325 6.78 -0.04 -12.65
N LEU A 326 6.88 -0.96 -13.60
CA LEU A 326 6.73 -2.38 -13.31
C LEU A 326 7.97 -2.87 -12.56
N GLY A 327 7.82 -3.91 -11.73
CA GLY A 327 8.95 -4.48 -10.96
C GLY A 327 9.08 -3.98 -9.52
N THR A 328 8.10 -3.24 -9.00
CA THR A 328 7.96 -2.92 -7.58
C THR A 328 6.61 -3.35 -6.98
N PRO A 329 6.06 -4.53 -7.33
CA PRO A 329 4.79 -4.98 -6.77
C PRO A 329 4.90 -5.20 -5.26
N PHE A 330 3.78 -5.10 -4.57
CA PHE A 330 3.59 -5.61 -3.21
C PHE A 330 2.88 -6.97 -3.23
N MET A 331 2.05 -7.22 -4.24
CA MET A 331 1.33 -8.47 -4.45
C MET A 331 2.21 -9.54 -5.10
N GLY A 332 1.83 -10.80 -4.94
CA GLY A 332 2.46 -11.93 -5.63
C GLY A 332 3.86 -12.29 -5.15
N HIS A 333 4.49 -13.23 -5.87
CA HIS A 333 5.84 -13.69 -5.59
C HIS A 333 6.88 -12.61 -5.92
N SER A 334 6.68 -11.84 -7.00
CA SER A 334 7.54 -10.71 -7.29
C SER A 334 7.48 -9.66 -6.18
N GLY A 335 6.30 -9.45 -5.57
CA GLY A 335 6.15 -8.50 -4.48
C GLY A 335 6.78 -8.95 -3.17
N THR A 336 6.74 -10.25 -2.91
CA THR A 336 7.53 -10.89 -1.83
C THR A 336 9.00 -10.50 -1.94
N VAL A 337 9.59 -10.69 -3.12
CA VAL A 337 11.02 -10.42 -3.36
C VAL A 337 11.33 -8.93 -3.24
N TYR A 338 10.50 -8.08 -3.86
CA TYR A 338 10.68 -6.63 -3.79
C TYR A 338 10.64 -6.10 -2.35
N LEU A 339 9.65 -6.52 -1.55
CA LEU A 339 9.50 -6.05 -0.18
C LEU A 339 10.67 -6.46 0.71
N LEU A 340 11.11 -7.72 0.58
CA LEU A 340 12.27 -8.20 1.32
C LEU A 340 13.55 -7.48 0.89
N GLN A 341 13.71 -7.21 -0.41
CA GLN A 341 14.84 -6.43 -0.90
C GLN A 341 14.85 -5.02 -0.30
N GLU A 342 13.71 -4.32 -0.24
CA GLU A 342 13.61 -3.00 0.37
C GLU A 342 13.98 -3.02 1.87
N ILE A 343 13.50 -4.03 2.60
CA ILE A 343 13.80 -4.19 4.03
C ILE A 343 15.29 -4.48 4.22
N VAL A 344 15.83 -5.46 3.52
CA VAL A 344 17.23 -5.89 3.66
C VAL A 344 18.19 -4.76 3.27
N ASN A 345 17.93 -4.05 2.17
CA ASN A 345 18.73 -2.88 1.78
C ASN A 345 18.70 -1.80 2.86
N ALA A 346 17.53 -1.51 3.43
CA ALA A 346 17.44 -0.53 4.52
C ALA A 346 18.16 -0.97 5.80
N LEU A 347 18.19 -2.28 6.11
CA LEU A 347 18.97 -2.81 7.23
C LEU A 347 20.48 -2.67 6.98
N TYR A 348 20.95 -2.93 5.76
CA TYR A 348 22.34 -2.69 5.37
C TYR A 348 22.71 -1.20 5.42
N ASP A 349 21.82 -0.30 5.02
CA ASP A 349 22.03 1.14 5.19
C ASP A 349 22.08 1.52 6.68
N MET A 350 21.25 0.91 7.52
CA MET A 350 21.29 1.13 8.97
C MET A 350 22.62 0.67 9.57
N LEU A 351 23.17 -0.44 9.08
CA LEU A 351 24.51 -0.94 9.45
C LEU A 351 25.62 0.09 9.18
N PHE A 352 25.50 0.88 8.12
CA PHE A 352 26.47 1.93 7.80
C PHE A 352 26.62 2.96 8.93
N ASN A 353 25.55 3.24 9.68
CA ASN A 353 25.59 4.16 10.81
C ASN A 353 26.44 3.64 11.99
N PHE A 354 26.72 2.33 12.02
CA PHE A 354 27.53 1.69 13.05
C PHE A 354 28.98 1.47 12.63
N LEU A 355 29.34 1.82 11.38
CA LEU A 355 30.73 1.77 10.95
C LEU A 355 31.54 2.82 11.73
N PRO A 356 32.75 2.47 12.22
CA PRO A 356 33.64 3.43 12.83
C PRO A 356 34.21 4.36 11.75
N LEU A 357 33.43 5.36 11.38
CA LEU A 357 33.89 6.40 10.49
C LEU A 357 34.77 7.35 11.29
N ASN A 358 36.00 7.56 10.82
CA ASN A 358 36.89 8.60 11.33
C ASN A 358 36.33 9.97 10.94
N ARG A 359 35.25 10.39 11.62
CA ARG A 359 34.77 11.78 11.53
C ARG A 359 35.81 12.64 12.23
N PRO A 360 36.32 13.71 11.60
CA PRO A 360 37.24 14.62 12.27
C PRO A 360 36.54 15.14 13.53
N SER A 361 37.03 14.68 14.67
CA SER A 361 36.57 15.10 15.97
C SER A 361 36.89 16.59 16.14
N ALA A 362 35.89 17.42 16.45
CA ALA A 362 36.11 18.81 16.84
C ALA A 362 36.84 18.93 18.20
N ILE A 363 37.02 17.80 18.91
CA ILE A 363 37.64 17.73 20.23
C ILE A 363 38.97 16.98 20.08
N PRO A 364 40.12 17.60 20.40
CA PRO A 364 41.40 16.89 20.40
C PRO A 364 41.35 15.73 21.41
N GLU A 365 41.60 14.50 20.94
CA GLU A 365 41.72 13.32 21.81
C GLU A 365 43.04 13.42 22.59
N GLY A 366 42.94 13.87 23.84
CA GLY A 366 44.03 13.77 24.81
C GLY A 366 44.28 12.31 25.24
N PRO A 367 45.43 12.01 25.88
CA PRO A 367 45.76 10.65 26.31
C PRO A 367 44.66 10.08 27.23
N ALA A 368 44.09 8.94 26.84
CA ALA A 368 43.01 8.29 27.56
C ALA A 368 43.48 7.83 28.96
N ALA A 369 42.93 8.41 30.01
CA ALA A 369 43.06 7.86 31.36
C ALA A 369 42.38 6.48 31.40
N LYS A 370 43.06 5.46 31.95
CA LYS A 370 42.48 4.12 32.12
C LYS A 370 41.46 4.15 33.25
N ILE A 371 40.18 4.17 32.90
CA ILE A 371 39.07 4.08 33.86
C ILE A 371 38.73 2.61 34.11
N ALA A 372 38.65 2.23 35.38
CA ALA A 372 38.25 0.88 35.77
C ALA A 372 36.73 0.70 35.62
N TRP A 373 36.28 -0.54 35.45
CA TRP A 373 34.85 -0.86 35.44
C TRP A 373 34.56 -1.85 36.56
N SER A 374 33.55 -1.55 37.38
CA SER A 374 33.02 -2.52 38.35
C SER A 374 32.40 -3.73 37.63
N SER A 375 32.36 -4.88 38.31
CA SER A 375 31.79 -6.11 37.75
C SER A 375 30.28 -5.96 37.46
N GLU A 376 29.61 -5.21 38.32
CA GLU A 376 28.20 -4.87 38.30
C GLU A 376 27.88 -3.92 37.15
N ALA A 377 28.76 -2.93 36.87
CA ALA A 377 28.59 -2.04 35.72
C ALA A 377 28.76 -2.79 34.40
N ASN A 378 29.71 -3.72 34.30
CA ASN A 378 29.86 -4.58 33.12
C ASN A 378 28.62 -5.46 32.88
N ALA A 379 28.09 -6.06 33.93
CA ALA A 379 26.87 -6.87 33.85
C ALA A 379 25.67 -6.02 33.39
N LEU A 380 25.49 -4.83 33.96
CA LEU A 380 24.43 -3.91 33.58
C LEU A 380 24.57 -3.44 32.13
N LEU A 381 25.78 -3.07 31.69
CA LEU A 381 26.04 -2.69 30.30
C LEU A 381 25.64 -3.82 29.34
N ASN A 382 26.01 -5.07 29.65
CA ASN A 382 25.64 -6.22 28.82
C ASN A 382 24.11 -6.41 28.74
N GLU A 383 23.39 -6.23 29.85
CA GLU A 383 21.92 -6.31 29.85
C GLU A 383 21.26 -5.17 29.06
N ILE A 384 21.80 -3.95 29.11
CA ILE A 384 21.34 -2.83 28.29
C ILE A 384 21.62 -3.10 26.81
N VAL A 385 22.82 -3.57 26.48
CA VAL A 385 23.23 -3.89 25.09
C VAL A 385 22.39 -5.01 24.51
N LYS A 386 22.07 -6.06 25.26
CA LYS A 386 21.19 -7.16 24.79
C LYS A 386 19.79 -6.70 24.38
N LYS A 387 19.30 -5.58 24.94
CA LYS A 387 17.99 -5.00 24.58
C LYS A 387 18.05 -4.16 23.31
N ALA A 388 19.25 -3.75 22.87
CA ALA A 388 19.41 -3.05 21.60
C ALA A 388 19.26 -4.04 20.42
N PRO A 389 18.84 -3.58 19.22
CA PRO A 389 18.79 -4.41 18.02
C PRO A 389 20.13 -5.12 17.77
N PHE A 390 20.10 -6.42 17.45
CA PHE A 390 21.31 -7.25 17.32
C PHE A 390 22.43 -6.59 16.50
N ILE A 391 22.04 -5.99 15.37
CA ILE A 391 22.89 -5.27 14.42
C ILE A 391 23.68 -4.11 15.05
N SER A 392 23.13 -3.45 16.07
CA SER A 392 23.73 -2.29 16.72
C SER A 392 24.44 -2.62 18.03
N GLN A 393 24.35 -3.85 18.54
CA GLN A 393 24.80 -4.18 19.90
C GLN A 393 26.28 -3.87 20.14
N ILE A 394 27.16 -4.17 19.17
CA ILE A 394 28.61 -3.94 19.31
C ILE A 394 28.94 -2.44 19.33
N SER A 395 28.39 -1.68 18.39
CA SER A 395 28.63 -0.24 18.27
C SER A 395 27.98 0.54 19.41
N PHE A 396 26.73 0.23 19.74
CA PHE A 396 26.01 0.79 20.88
C PHE A 396 26.74 0.50 22.19
N GLY A 397 27.23 -0.74 22.38
CA GLY A 397 28.03 -1.10 23.56
C GLY A 397 29.33 -0.30 23.65
N ARG A 398 30.03 -0.08 22.54
CA ARG A 398 31.24 0.77 22.49
C ARG A 398 30.93 2.24 22.77
N GLU A 399 29.85 2.78 22.22
CA GLU A 399 29.45 4.16 22.44
C GLU A 399 29.03 4.40 23.89
N MET A 400 28.20 3.52 24.46
CA MET A 400 27.80 3.57 25.87
C MET A 400 29.01 3.48 26.79
N LYS A 401 29.97 2.60 26.48
CA LYS A 401 31.24 2.50 27.19
C LYS A 401 32.01 3.83 27.15
N LYS A 402 32.18 4.42 25.95
CA LYS A 402 32.87 5.71 25.79
C LYS A 402 32.16 6.86 26.54
N LYS A 403 30.83 6.91 26.51
CA LYS A 403 30.03 7.91 27.26
C LYS A 403 30.16 7.76 28.77
N ALA A 404 30.07 6.53 29.27
CA ALA A 404 30.22 6.22 30.70
C ALA A 404 31.62 6.58 31.21
N GLU A 405 32.66 6.27 30.43
CA GLU A 405 34.03 6.65 30.74
C GLU A 405 34.22 8.18 30.75
N LEU A 406 33.70 8.89 29.76
CA LEU A 406 33.73 10.36 29.73
C LEU A 406 32.96 10.99 30.91
N MET A 407 31.85 10.39 31.33
CA MET A 407 31.05 10.88 32.45
C MET A 407 31.77 10.64 33.80
N ALA A 408 32.40 9.48 33.98
CA ALA A 408 33.23 9.20 35.14
C ALA A 408 34.38 10.23 35.27
N LEU A 409 35.07 10.54 34.16
CA LEU A 409 36.12 11.58 34.14
C LEU A 409 35.59 12.95 34.53
N LYS A 410 34.43 13.35 33.98
CA LYS A 410 33.79 14.64 34.32
C LYS A 410 33.41 14.73 35.81
N GLN A 411 33.08 13.61 36.44
CA GLN A 411 32.78 13.53 37.88
C GLN A 411 34.02 13.29 38.75
N GLY A 412 35.23 13.22 38.15
CA GLY A 412 36.46 12.94 38.87
C GLY A 412 36.56 11.52 39.42
N SER A 413 35.75 10.59 38.91
CA SER A 413 35.78 9.17 39.29
C SER A 413 36.71 8.39 38.37
N ASP A 414 37.47 7.47 38.95
CA ASP A 414 38.38 6.55 38.24
C ASP A 414 37.71 5.22 37.88
N THR A 415 36.45 5.01 38.29
CA THR A 415 35.72 3.75 38.12
C THR A 415 34.29 3.98 37.66
N VAL A 416 33.87 3.28 36.60
CA VAL A 416 32.46 3.25 36.17
C VAL A 416 31.65 2.32 37.07
N THR A 417 30.60 2.88 37.69
CA THR A 417 29.65 2.17 38.56
C THR A 417 28.28 2.01 37.87
N PRO A 418 27.41 1.10 38.35
CA PRO A 418 26.06 0.93 37.82
C PRO A 418 25.21 2.21 37.86
N GLU A 419 25.42 3.07 38.85
CA GLU A 419 24.71 4.33 39.03
C GLU A 419 25.00 5.30 37.87
N LEU A 420 26.26 5.39 37.46
CA LEU A 420 26.68 6.18 36.30
C LEU A 420 26.02 5.71 35.00
N LEU A 421 25.89 4.39 34.81
CA LEU A 421 25.18 3.83 33.65
C LEU A 421 23.68 4.12 33.68
N LYS A 422 23.05 4.06 34.86
CA LYS A 422 21.63 4.40 35.03
C LYS A 422 21.33 5.87 34.78
N MET A 423 22.32 6.76 34.90
CA MET A 423 22.16 8.19 34.55
C MET A 423 22.25 8.46 33.04
N LEU A 424 22.79 7.52 32.26
CA LEU A 424 22.96 7.64 30.80
C LEU A 424 21.84 7.00 29.99
N ASN A 425 21.03 6.18 30.65
CA ASN A 425 19.96 5.36 30.07
C ASN A 425 18.60 5.90 30.51
#